data_AF-A0A382TC57-F1
#
_entry.id   AF-A0A382TC57-F1
#
_cell.length_a   1.000
_cell.length_b   1.000
_cell.length_c   1.000
_cell.angle_alpha   90.00
_cell.angle_beta   90.00
_cell.angle_gamma   90.00
#
_symmetry.space_group_name_H-M   'P 1'
#
loop_
_entity.id
_entity.type
_entity.pdbx_description
1 polymer ?
#
loop_
_entity_poly.entity_id
_entity_poly.type
_entity_poly.pdbx_seq_one_letter_code
_entity_poly.pdbx_strand_id
1 'polypeptide(L)' 'MENVPKTALVYVGLDFIGDGLMKLPFVRAMRNALPETKITWLAGKGSSVYNGILSPLVSDLLDEVIDNANIG' A
#
# COMPACT_ATOMS: atom_id res chain seq x y z
N MET A 1 13.13 -23.32 -1.19
CA MET A 1 12.54 -22.04 -0.73
C MET A 1 11.44 -21.69 -1.70
N GLU A 2 10.23 -21.42 -1.20
CA GLU A 2 9.15 -20.89 -2.03
C GLU A 2 9.64 -19.67 -2.82
N ASN A 3 9.21 -19.55 -4.07
CA ASN A 3 9.50 -18.39 -4.91
C ASN A 3 8.75 -17.17 -4.36
N VAL A 4 9.34 -16.49 -3.37
CA VAL A 4 8.84 -15.21 -2.86
C VAL A 4 8.92 -14.18 -3.99
N PRO A 5 7.82 -13.46 -4.29
CA PRO A 5 7.82 -12.49 -5.37
C PRO A 5 8.77 -11.33 -5.06
N LYS A 6 9.50 -10.87 -6.08
CA LYS A 6 10.36 -9.68 -5.96
C LYS A 6 9.55 -8.39 -5.81
N THR A 7 8.33 -8.37 -6.35
CA THR A 7 7.44 -7.21 -6.34
C THR A 7 6.00 -7.64 -6.08
N ALA A 8 5.26 -6.84 -5.31
CA ALA A 8 3.83 -6.99 -5.10
C ALA A 8 3.14 -5.62 -5.23
N LEU A 9 1.96 -5.60 -5.84
CA LEU A 9 1.14 -4.41 -5.96
C LEU A 9 -0.22 -4.65 -5.32
N VAL A 10 -0.67 -3.71 -4.50
CA VAL A 10 -2.03 -3.69 -3.95
C VAL A 10 -2.80 -2.57 -4.62
N TYR A 11 -3.86 -2.95 -5.34
CA TYR A 11 -4.81 -2.00 -5.91
C TYR A 11 -5.93 -1.71 -4.91
N VAL A 12 -6.22 -0.43 -4.70
CA VAL A 12 -7.40 0.04 -3.97
C VAL A 12 -8.17 1.05 -4.82
N GLY A 13 -9.49 0.94 -4.88
CA GLY A 13 -10.30 1.82 -5.74
C GLY A 13 -10.31 3.28 -5.25
N LEU A 14 -10.68 3.48 -4.00
CA LEU A 14 -10.59 4.76 -3.26
C LEU A 14 -9.83 4.50 -1.96
N ASP A 15 -9.23 5.54 -1.41
CA ASP A 15 -8.37 5.39 -0.23
C ASP A 15 -8.40 6.64 0.67
N PHE A 16 -9.47 6.73 1.47
CA PHE A 16 -9.71 7.82 2.43
C PHE A 16 -9.28 7.44 3.85
N ILE A 17 -9.35 8.39 4.78
CA ILE A 17 -8.79 8.24 6.15
C ILE A 17 -9.35 7.01 6.86
N GLY A 18 -10.67 6.82 6.83
CA GLY A 18 -11.34 5.72 7.53
C GLY A 18 -10.89 4.36 7.00
N ASP A 19 -10.92 4.17 5.69
CA ASP A 19 -10.53 2.91 5.09
C ASP A 19 -9.00 2.69 5.13
N GLY A 20 -8.19 3.74 5.05
CA GLY A 20 -6.74 3.68 5.27
C GLY A 20 -6.40 3.17 6.66
N LEU A 21 -7.03 3.70 7.72
CA LEU A 21 -6.85 3.18 9.07
C LEU A 21 -7.30 1.72 9.21
N MET A 22 -8.41 1.34 8.57
CA MET A 22 -8.90 -0.05 8.57
C MET A 22 -7.95 -1.01 7.84
N LYS A 23 -7.22 -0.56 6.82
CA LYS A 23 -6.28 -1.36 6.02
C LYS A 23 -4.86 -1.41 6.61
N LEU A 24 -4.51 -0.53 7.56
CA LEU A 24 -3.17 -0.49 8.15
C LEU A 24 -2.69 -1.83 8.73
N PRO A 25 -3.53 -2.63 9.42
CA PRO A 25 -3.13 -3.96 9.86
C PRO A 25 -2.73 -4.90 8.71
N PHE A 26 -3.41 -4.81 7.56
CA PHE A 26 -3.09 -5.59 6.37
C PHE A 26 -1.72 -5.18 5.79
N VAL A 27 -1.44 -3.87 5.70
CA VAL A 27 -0.14 -3.36 5.23
C VAL A 27 1.01 -3.88 6.12
N ARG A 28 0.83 -3.86 7.45
CA ARG A 28 1.80 -4.42 8.40
C ARG A 28 2.00 -5.93 8.22
N ALA A 29 0.90 -6.67 8.08
CA ALA A 29 0.96 -8.11 7.86
C ALA A 29 1.70 -8.46 6.56
N MET A 30 1.47 -7.70 5.48
CA MET A 30 2.18 -7.89 4.22
C MET A 30 3.68 -7.65 4.36
N ARG A 31 4.10 -6.53 4.96
CA ARG A 31 5.54 -6.26 5.16
C ARG A 31 6.20 -7.36 6.00
N ASN A 32 5.53 -7.85 7.04
CA ASN A 32 6.05 -8.94 7.86
C ASN A 32 6.17 -10.27 7.09
N ALA A 33 5.22 -10.57 6.21
CA ALA A 33 5.22 -11.81 5.43
C ALA A 33 6.18 -11.75 4.22
N LEU A 34 6.44 -10.54 3.70
CA LEU A 34 7.20 -10.27 2.49
C LEU A 34 8.28 -9.22 2.74
N PRO A 35 9.23 -9.46 3.67
CA PRO A 35 10.17 -8.43 4.13
C PRO A 35 11.02 -7.85 3.00
N GLU A 36 11.46 -8.70 2.06
CA GLU A 36 12.34 -8.33 0.94
C GLU A 36 11.61 -7.98 -0.36
N THR A 37 10.27 -8.03 -0.36
CA THR A 37 9.48 -7.73 -1.56
C THR A 37 9.29 -6.22 -1.67
N LYS A 38 9.43 -5.67 -2.88
CA LYS A 38 9.00 -4.30 -3.16
C LYS A 38 7.46 -4.25 -3.17
N ILE A 39 6.85 -3.56 -2.22
CA ILE A 39 5.40 -3.43 -2.08
C ILE A 39 4.96 -2.04 -2.56
N THR A 40 4.15 -2.01 -3.61
CA THR A 40 3.54 -0.80 -4.16
C THR A 40 2.05 -0.75 -3.78
N TRP A 41 1.60 0.39 -3.27
CA TRP A 41 0.19 0.70 -3.02
C TRP A 41 -0.34 1.62 -4.10
N LEU A 42 -1.41 1.23 -4.80
CA LEU A 42 -1.95 1.99 -5.93
C LEU A 42 -3.41 2.38 -5.65
N ALA A 43 -3.66 3.68 -5.52
CA ALA A 43 -4.99 4.26 -5.50
C ALA A 43 -5.51 4.47 -6.93
N GLY A 44 -6.49 3.65 -7.32
CA GLY A 44 -7.10 3.64 -8.65
C GLY A 44 -7.78 4.96 -8.99
N LYS A 45 -8.49 5.56 -8.03
CA LYS A 45 -9.19 6.84 -8.14
C LYS A 45 -8.75 7.79 -7.04
N GLY A 46 -8.36 9.00 -7.43
CA GLY A 46 -7.92 10.03 -6.49
C GLY A 46 -6.60 9.70 -5.80
N SER A 47 -6.28 10.48 -4.76
CA SER A 47 -5.08 10.28 -3.93
C SER A 47 -5.35 9.33 -2.75
N SER A 48 -4.29 8.64 -2.34
CA SER A 48 -4.24 7.85 -1.12
C SER A 48 -3.86 8.67 0.09
N VAL A 49 -4.53 8.42 1.22
CA VAL A 49 -4.11 8.95 2.52
C VAL A 49 -2.74 8.47 2.98
N TYR A 50 -2.23 7.36 2.42
CA TYR A 50 -0.87 6.86 2.65
C TYR A 50 0.22 7.67 1.94
N ASN A 51 -0.15 8.49 0.95
CA ASN A 51 0.74 9.51 0.39
C ASN A 51 0.50 10.91 1.01
N GLY A 52 -0.34 10.98 2.05
CA GLY A 52 -0.71 12.21 2.72
C GLY A 52 -0.61 12.06 4.24
N ILE A 53 -1.71 12.34 4.94
CA ILE A 53 -1.70 12.46 6.39
C ILE A 53 -1.30 11.17 7.14
N LEU A 54 -1.45 9.99 6.52
CA LEU A 54 -1.08 8.71 7.12
C LEU A 54 0.28 8.19 6.63
N SER A 55 0.99 8.93 5.78
CA SER A 55 2.31 8.54 5.27
C SER A 55 3.31 8.11 6.37
N PRO A 56 3.40 8.80 7.52
CA PRO A 56 4.31 8.39 8.60
C PRO A 56 4.00 7.01 9.20
N LEU A 57 2.80 6.47 9.01
CA LEU A 57 2.41 5.15 9.53
C LEU A 57 2.81 4.00 8.60
N VAL A 58 3.18 4.30 7.36
CA VAL A 58 3.43 3.32 6.30
C VAL A 58 4.77 3.51 5.59
N SER A 59 5.54 4.56 5.91
CA SER A 59 6.82 4.87 5.26
C SER A 59 7.82 3.72 5.27
N ASP A 60 7.80 2.91 6.33
CA ASP A 60 8.70 1.76 6.51
C ASP A 60 8.03 0.43 6.12
N LEU A 61 6.80 0.50 5.57
CA LEU A 61 5.99 -0.66 5.22
C LEU A 61 5.75 -0.76 3.71
N LEU A 62 5.58 0.36 3.03
CA LEU A 62 5.33 0.46 1.59
C LEU A 62 6.53 1.12 0.91
N ASP A 63 7.02 0.53 -0.17
CA ASP A 63 8.15 1.09 -0.93
C ASP A 63 7.69 2.19 -1.89
N GLU A 64 6.43 2.16 -2.31
CA GLU A 64 5.88 3.09 -3.28
C GLU A 64 4.37 3.26 -3.07
N VAL A 65 3.88 4.51 -3.16
CA VAL A 65 2.46 4.82 -3.20
C VAL A 65 2.16 5.58 -4.48
N ILE A 66 1.25 5.07 -5.30
CA ILE A 66 0.82 5.65 -6.56
C ILE A 66 -0.58 6.22 -6.38
N ASP A 67 -0.72 7.51 -6.61
CA ASP A 67 -1.98 8.24 -6.58
C ASP A 67 -2.51 8.51 -7.98
N ASN A 68 -3.81 8.82 -8.06
CA ASN A 68 -4.47 9.32 -9.26
C ASN A 68 -4.18 8.45 -10.49
N ALA A 69 -4.15 7.13 -10.31
CA ALA A 69 -3.80 6.20 -11.38
C ALA A 69 -4.83 6.23 -12.52
N ASN A 70 -6.07 6.65 -12.24
CA ASN A 70 -7.18 6.70 -13.18
C ASN A 70 -7.47 5.32 -13.80
N ILE A 71 -7.43 4.27 -12.97
CA ILE A 71 -7.68 2.89 -13.36
C ILE A 71 -8.81 2.32 -12.49
N GLY A 72 -9.74 1.59 -13.13
CA GLY A 72 -10.86 0.88 -12.49
C GLY A 72 -12.18 1.64 -12.40
#